data_AF-A0A6I3LR62-F1
#
_entry.id   AF-A0A6I3LR62-F1
#
_cell.length_a   1.000
_cell.length_b   1.000
_cell.length_c   1.000
_cell.angle_alpha   90.00
_cell.angle_beta   90.00
_cell.angle_gamma   90.00
#
_symmetry.space_group_name_H-M   'P 1'
#
loop_
_entity.id
_entity.type
_entity.pdbx_description
1 polymer ?
#
loop_
_entity_poly.entity_id
_entity_poly.type
_entity_poly.pdbx_seq_one_letter_code
_entity_poly.pdbx_strand_id
1 'polypeptide(L)'
;MTKFTKMGLIAALLFTSIFTYAFNGKGDYILNIVTGNGKVVSFTLDAVENTSFSIYDENHNLVYTGASAADKLEISKTISLEGHPAGTYVLEVTENGKIAKHEIKVAAKKVKAVKLDETVNQSPSFRR
;
A
#
# COMPACT_ATOMS: atom_id res chain seq x y z
N MET A 1 -28.30 -37.15 2.75
CA MET A 1 -27.71 -36.63 1.50
C MET A 1 -26.92 -35.37 1.85
N THR A 2 -25.61 -35.37 1.63
CA THR A 2 -24.76 -34.18 1.75
C THR A 2 -25.09 -33.22 0.60
N LYS A 3 -24.85 -31.89 0.78
CA LYS A 3 -24.08 -31.06 -0.18
C LYS A 3 -24.09 -29.53 0.09
N PHE A 4 -22.85 -29.01 0.12
CA PHE A 4 -22.36 -27.67 -0.25
C PHE A 4 -22.72 -26.43 0.58
N THR A 5 -21.93 -26.19 1.63
CA THR A 5 -21.56 -24.83 2.04
C THR A 5 -20.47 -24.29 1.11
N LYS A 6 -20.81 -23.32 0.25
CA LYS A 6 -19.84 -22.46 -0.45
C LYS A 6 -20.33 -21.00 -0.37
N MET A 7 -20.18 -20.36 0.78
CA MET A 7 -20.19 -18.89 0.82
C MET A 7 -18.74 -18.44 0.63
N GLY A 8 -18.44 -18.06 -0.60
CA GLY A 8 -17.14 -17.60 -1.05
C GLY A 8 -16.65 -16.39 -0.27
N LEU A 9 -15.34 -16.36 -0.04
CA LEU A 9 -14.62 -15.23 0.51
C LEU A 9 -14.66 -14.07 -0.49
N ILE A 10 -15.56 -13.11 -0.30
CA ILE A 10 -15.48 -11.83 -0.99
C ILE A 10 -14.51 -10.96 -0.20
N ALA A 11 -13.23 -10.99 -0.59
CA ALA A 11 -12.26 -9.99 -0.16
C ALA A 11 -12.55 -8.70 -0.93
N ALA A 12 -13.21 -7.74 -0.28
CA ALA A 12 -13.28 -6.38 -0.79
C ALA A 12 -11.87 -5.78 -0.71
N LEU A 13 -11.11 -5.87 -1.80
CA LEU A 13 -9.90 -5.09 -2.03
C LEU A 13 -10.36 -3.65 -2.26
N LEU A 14 -10.45 -2.86 -1.20
CA LEU A 14 -10.73 -1.43 -1.30
C LEU A 14 -9.46 -0.74 -1.81
N PHE A 15 -9.33 -0.65 -3.14
CA PHE A 15 -8.35 0.22 -3.79
C PHE A 15 -8.82 1.66 -3.63
N THR A 16 -8.24 2.42 -2.69
CA THR A 16 -8.48 3.86 -2.59
C THR A 16 -7.43 4.57 -3.44
N SER A 17 -7.82 5.06 -4.62
CA SER A 17 -6.97 5.95 -5.41
C SER A 17 -7.09 7.37 -4.88
N ILE A 18 -5.99 7.95 -4.41
CA ILE A 18 -5.93 9.38 -4.05
C ILE A 18 -5.20 10.10 -5.18
N PHE A 19 -5.87 11.03 -5.84
CA PHE A 19 -5.23 11.98 -6.76
C PHE A 19 -4.90 13.23 -5.97
N THR A 20 -3.62 13.52 -5.76
CA THR A 20 -3.20 14.75 -5.09
C THR A 20 -2.44 15.65 -6.06
N TYR A 21 -2.93 16.88 -6.23
CA TYR A 21 -2.26 17.94 -6.98
C TYR A 21 -1.69 18.95 -6.00
N ALA A 22 -0.39 19.25 -6.03
CA ALA A 22 0.14 20.43 -5.33
C ALA A 22 1.56 20.86 -5.75
N PHE A 23 1.67 21.86 -6.62
CA PHE A 23 2.46 23.06 -6.31
C PHE A 23 1.78 24.24 -7.01
N ASN A 24 1.38 25.24 -6.25
CA ASN A 24 1.01 26.60 -6.70
C ASN A 24 0.20 26.78 -8.02
N GLY A 25 -0.76 25.90 -8.32
CA GLY A 25 -1.72 26.08 -9.44
C GLY A 25 -1.12 26.00 -10.85
N LYS A 26 0.17 25.72 -11.00
CA LYS A 26 0.82 25.29 -12.25
C LYS A 26 1.41 23.91 -11.97
N GLY A 27 0.95 22.90 -12.71
CA GLY A 27 1.20 21.50 -12.40
C GLY A 27 2.68 21.14 -12.48
N ASP A 28 3.39 21.19 -11.34
CA ASP A 28 4.80 20.82 -11.30
C ASP A 28 4.98 19.31 -11.01
N TYR A 29 4.03 18.63 -10.35
CA TYR A 29 3.99 17.16 -10.34
C TYR A 29 2.57 16.60 -10.10
N ILE A 30 2.27 15.45 -10.70
CA ILE A 30 1.02 14.70 -10.47
C ILE A 30 1.36 13.41 -9.74
N LEU A 31 0.70 13.17 -8.61
CA LEU A 31 0.84 11.96 -7.83
C LEU A 31 -0.45 11.14 -7.84
N ASN A 32 -0.37 9.92 -8.36
CA ASN A 32 -1.41 8.91 -8.27
C ASN A 32 -0.97 7.82 -7.30
N ILE A 33 -1.67 7.63 -6.19
CA ILE A 33 -1.38 6.55 -5.23
C ILE A 33 -2.46 5.48 -5.33
N VAL A 34 -2.05 4.23 -5.59
CA VAL A 34 -2.91 3.06 -5.56
C VAL A 34 -2.45 2.14 -4.42
N THR A 35 -3.34 1.89 -3.46
CA THR A 35 -3.11 0.96 -2.35
C THR A 35 -3.75 -0.39 -2.62
N GLY A 36 -2.96 -1.47 -2.49
CA GLY A 36 -3.42 -2.87 -2.69
C GLY A 36 -4.04 -3.48 -1.42
N ASN A 37 -3.54 -4.63 -0.99
CA ASN A 37 -3.89 -5.29 0.29
C ASN A 37 -3.51 -4.47 1.56
N GLY A 38 -3.58 -3.13 1.50
CA GLY A 38 -3.06 -2.19 2.49
C GLY A 38 -1.53 -2.06 2.41
N LYS A 39 -0.80 -3.16 2.19
CA LYS A 39 0.66 -3.23 2.27
C LYS A 39 1.42 -3.10 0.95
N VAL A 40 0.73 -2.80 -0.14
CA VAL A 40 1.38 -2.49 -1.42
C VAL A 40 0.94 -1.10 -1.82
N VAL A 41 1.91 -0.26 -2.14
CA VAL A 41 1.69 1.12 -2.60
C VAL A 41 2.34 1.25 -3.97
N SER A 42 1.53 1.58 -4.97
CA SER A 42 2.02 1.96 -6.28
C SER A 42 1.80 3.46 -6.45
N PHE A 43 2.82 4.15 -6.93
CA PHE A 43 2.68 5.53 -7.32
C PHE A 43 3.44 5.89 -8.58
N THR A 44 2.90 6.87 -9.28
CA THR A 44 3.54 7.52 -10.42
C THR A 44 3.68 9.00 -10.10
N LEU A 45 4.88 9.53 -10.36
CA LEU A 45 5.22 10.95 -10.35
C LEU A 45 5.52 11.35 -11.78
N ASP A 46 4.68 12.20 -12.36
CA ASP A 46 5.00 12.97 -13.56
C ASP A 46 5.80 14.19 -13.09
N ALA A 47 7.11 14.18 -13.32
CA ALA A 47 8.05 15.01 -12.56
C ALA A 47 9.09 15.66 -13.46
N VAL A 48 9.54 16.86 -13.10
CA VAL A 48 10.66 17.52 -13.78
C VAL A 48 12.00 16.88 -13.35
N GLU A 49 13.06 17.12 -14.11
CA GLU A 49 14.43 16.71 -13.78
C GLU A 49 14.79 17.01 -12.31
N ASN A 50 15.52 16.09 -11.67
CA ASN A 50 16.00 16.19 -10.27
C ASN A 50 14.93 16.00 -9.18
N THR A 51 13.90 15.21 -9.44
CA THR A 51 12.90 14.84 -8.43
C THR A 51 13.35 13.63 -7.61
N SER A 52 13.18 13.70 -6.30
CA SER A 52 13.41 12.59 -5.36
C SER A 52 12.19 12.35 -4.47
N PHE A 53 12.11 11.17 -3.88
CA PHE A 53 11.04 10.83 -2.96
C PHE A 53 11.55 9.96 -1.82
N SER A 54 10.89 10.06 -0.68
CA SER A 54 11.15 9.27 0.53
C SER A 54 9.84 8.87 1.17
N ILE A 55 9.79 7.68 1.76
CA ILE A 55 8.66 7.21 2.57
C ILE A 55 9.13 7.08 4.01
N TYR A 56 8.37 7.66 4.93
CA TYR A 56 8.58 7.59 6.36
C TYR A 56 7.43 6.88 7.07
N ASP A 57 7.73 6.20 8.18
CA ASP A 57 6.70 5.67 9.09
C ASP A 57 6.16 6.75 10.05
N GLU A 58 5.21 6.37 10.92
CA GLU A 58 4.59 7.26 11.92
C GLU A 58 5.61 7.91 12.89
N ASN A 59 6.77 7.28 13.08
CA ASN A 59 7.84 7.78 13.94
C ASN A 59 8.89 8.57 13.15
N HIS A 60 8.62 8.91 11.89
CA HIS A 60 9.57 9.55 10.98
C HIS A 60 10.83 8.73 10.67
N ASN A 61 10.80 7.41 10.83
CA ASN A 61 11.90 6.56 10.38
C ASN A 61 11.83 6.38 8.86
N LEU A 62 12.98 6.44 8.19
CA LEU A 62 13.07 6.22 6.75
C LEU A 62 12.76 4.74 6.42
N VAL A 63 11.75 4.54 5.58
CA VAL A 63 11.32 3.22 5.10
C VAL A 63 11.84 2.96 3.69
N TYR A 64 11.77 3.98 2.83
CA TYR A 64 12.19 3.87 1.44
C TYR A 64 12.65 5.22 0.89
N THR A 65 13.54 5.23 -0.10
CA THR A 65 13.91 6.44 -0.84
C THR A 65 14.26 6.12 -2.28
N GLY A 66 14.11 7.10 -3.17
CA GLY A 66 14.50 6.99 -4.58
C GLY A 66 14.53 8.35 -5.26
N ALA A 67 15.04 8.38 -6.49
CA ALA A 67 15.12 9.58 -7.32
C ALA A 67 14.85 9.28 -8.79
N SER A 68 14.51 10.31 -9.57
CA SER A 68 14.50 10.26 -11.03
C SER A 68 15.90 9.91 -11.52
N ALA A 69 15.98 9.01 -12.50
CA ALA A 69 17.21 8.87 -13.26
C ALA A 69 17.42 10.13 -14.12
N ALA A 70 18.67 10.42 -14.50
CA ALA A 70 18.93 11.39 -15.54
C ALA A 70 18.10 11.05 -16.79
N ASP A 71 17.52 12.07 -17.42
CA ASP A 71 16.71 11.96 -18.64
C ASP A 71 15.36 11.23 -18.50
N LYS A 72 14.84 11.03 -17.28
CA LYS A 72 13.48 10.50 -17.06
C LYS A 72 12.53 11.57 -16.54
N LEU A 73 11.46 11.79 -17.30
CA LEU A 73 10.34 12.67 -16.97
C LEU A 73 9.28 12.02 -16.06
N GLU A 74 9.41 10.72 -15.79
CA GLU A 74 8.43 10.00 -14.97
C GLU A 74 9.11 9.00 -14.04
N ILE A 75 8.64 8.96 -12.79
CA ILE A 75 8.99 7.94 -11.80
C ILE A 75 7.74 7.11 -11.50
N SER A 76 7.71 5.87 -11.97
CA SER A 76 6.70 4.89 -11.55
C SER A 76 7.32 3.84 -10.65
N LYS A 77 6.75 3.66 -9.45
CA LYS A 77 7.25 2.75 -8.41
C LYS A 77 6.11 1.96 -7.81
N THR A 78 6.38 0.69 -7.54
CA THR A 78 5.54 -0.17 -6.70
C THR A 78 6.38 -0.65 -5.53
N ILE A 79 5.95 -0.30 -4.33
CA ILE A 79 6.66 -0.55 -3.09
C ILE A 79 5.80 -1.49 -2.24
N SER A 80 6.45 -2.54 -1.75
CA SER A 80 5.88 -3.42 -0.76
C SER A 80 6.25 -2.90 0.63
N LEU A 81 5.24 -2.67 1.46
CA LEU A 81 5.36 -2.43 2.89
C LEU A 81 5.09 -3.74 3.67
N GLU A 82 5.16 -4.90 2.99
CA GLU A 82 5.18 -6.20 3.66
C GLU A 82 6.40 -6.27 4.59
N GLY A 83 6.17 -6.59 5.85
CA GLY A 83 7.18 -6.52 6.92
C GLY A 83 7.08 -5.28 7.80
N HIS A 84 6.40 -4.23 7.35
CA HIS A 84 6.12 -3.04 8.15
C HIS A 84 4.74 -3.13 8.85
N PRO A 85 4.57 -2.47 10.02
CA PRO A 85 3.29 -2.43 10.74
C PRO A 85 2.21 -1.73 9.92
N ALA A 86 0.94 -1.95 10.29
CA ALA A 86 -0.13 -1.11 9.79
C ALA A 86 -0.07 0.26 10.48
N GLY A 87 -0.38 1.32 9.74
CA GLY A 87 -0.24 2.69 10.23
C GLY A 87 -0.29 3.71 9.10
N THR A 88 0.01 4.96 9.43
CA THR A 88 0.12 6.07 8.50
C THR A 88 1.57 6.27 8.09
N TYR A 89 1.81 6.22 6.79
CA TYR A 89 3.11 6.52 6.21
C TYR A 89 3.05 7.89 5.53
N VAL A 90 4.19 8.55 5.42
CA VAL A 90 4.30 9.83 4.73
C VAL A 90 5.22 9.67 3.55
N LEU A 91 4.69 9.90 2.34
CA LEU A 91 5.50 10.07 1.13
C LEU A 91 5.90 11.56 1.04
N GLU A 92 7.19 11.83 1.14
CA GLU A 92 7.78 13.14 0.88
C GLU A 92 8.36 13.14 -0.54
N VAL A 93 7.88 14.05 -1.38
CA VAL A 93 8.40 14.29 -2.73
C VAL A 93 9.18 15.60 -2.71
N THR A 94 10.44 15.56 -3.13
CA THR A 94 11.31 16.73 -3.23
C THR A 94 11.62 17.02 -4.69
N GLU A 95 11.23 18.20 -5.16
CA GLU A 95 11.45 18.66 -6.53
C GLU A 95 12.02 20.08 -6.49
N ASN A 96 13.18 20.28 -7.13
CA ASN A 96 13.86 21.59 -7.19
C ASN A 96 13.97 22.29 -5.81
N GLY A 97 14.21 21.49 -4.75
CA GLY A 97 14.33 21.97 -3.36
C GLY A 97 13.00 22.24 -2.64
N LYS A 98 11.84 22.09 -3.29
CA LYS A 98 10.52 22.16 -2.65
C LYS A 98 10.09 20.77 -2.18
N ILE A 99 9.46 20.67 -1.02
CA ILE A 99 9.00 19.41 -0.42
C ILE A 99 7.47 19.39 -0.36
N ALA A 100 6.86 18.33 -0.85
CA ALA A 100 5.46 18.01 -0.67
C ALA A 100 5.28 16.70 0.09
N LYS A 101 4.23 16.62 0.93
CA LYS A 101 3.99 15.47 1.81
C LYS A 101 2.60 14.89 1.57
N HIS A 102 2.53 13.57 1.49
CA HIS A 102 1.29 12.83 1.23
C HIS A 102 1.12 11.67 2.20
N GLU A 103 -0.02 11.60 2.87
CA GLU A 103 -0.35 10.49 3.76
C GLU A 103 -0.76 9.25 2.98
N ILE A 104 -0.21 8.11 3.40
CA ILE A 104 -0.54 6.78 2.92
C ILE A 104 -1.06 5.99 4.11
N LYS A 105 -2.35 5.65 4.11
CA LYS A 105 -2.97 4.84 5.17
C LYS A 105 -2.87 3.36 4.83
N VAL A 106 -2.05 2.63 5.59
CA VAL A 106 -1.86 1.19 5.46
C VAL A 106 -2.75 0.48 6.46
N ALA A 107 -3.79 -0.19 5.97
CA ALA A 107 -4.64 -1.02 6.80
C ALA A 107 -3.97 -2.36 7.14
N ALA A 108 -4.14 -2.81 8.38
CA ALA A 108 -3.80 -4.18 8.74
C ALA A 108 -4.68 -5.13 7.94
N LYS A 109 -4.05 -6.13 7.29
CA LYS A 109 -4.79 -7.26 6.75
C LYS A 109 -5.56 -7.90 7.90
N LYS A 110 -6.89 -7.82 7.89
CA LYS A 110 -7.73 -8.63 8.79
C LYS A 110 -7.54 -10.09 8.39
N VAL A 111 -6.55 -10.74 8.98
CA VAL A 111 -6.43 -12.19 8.91
C VAL A 111 -7.63 -12.71 9.71
N LYS A 112 -8.69 -13.14 9.03
CA LYS A 112 -9.69 -13.99 9.67
C LYS A 112 -8.91 -15.21 10.14
N ALA A 113 -8.76 -15.35 11.46
CA ALA A 113 -8.29 -16.60 12.06
C ALA A 113 -9.18 -17.71 11.48
N VAL A 114 -8.60 -18.56 10.64
CA VAL A 114 -9.26 -19.79 10.25
C VAL A 114 -9.33 -20.56 11.56
N LYS A 115 -10.53 -20.68 12.13
CA LYS A 115 -10.75 -21.64 13.21
C LYS A 115 -10.40 -22.99 12.61
N LEU A 116 -9.26 -23.55 13.04
CA LEU A 116 -8.96 -24.96 12.81
C LEU A 116 -10.11 -25.72 13.43
N ASP A 117 -10.89 -26.38 12.58
CA ASP A 117 -11.96 -27.23 13.05
C ASP A 117 -11.31 -28.40 13.82
N GLU A 118 -11.36 -28.34 15.15
CA GLU A 118 -10.78 -29.33 16.05
C GLU A 118 -11.37 -30.74 15.82
N THR A 119 -12.51 -30.84 15.10
CA THR A 119 -13.12 -32.13 14.73
C THR A 119 -12.34 -32.88 13.64
N VAL A 120 -11.40 -32.22 12.96
CA VAL A 120 -10.55 -32.83 11.92
C VAL A 120 -9.45 -33.69 12.56
N ASN A 121 -9.10 -33.44 13.81
CA ASN A 121 -8.06 -34.18 14.53
C ASN A 121 -8.63 -35.25 15.48
N GLN A 122 -9.94 -35.50 15.44
CA GLN A 122 -10.55 -36.59 16.19
C GLN A 122 -10.55 -37.88 15.37
N SER A 123 -10.01 -38.95 15.96
CA SER A 123 -10.07 -40.29 15.39
C SER A 123 -11.52 -40.65 15.00
N PRO A 124 -11.76 -41.31 13.85
CA PRO A 124 -13.10 -41.71 13.40
C PRO A 124 -13.92 -42.46 14.45
N SER A 125 -13.25 -43.08 15.42
CA SER A 125 -13.84 -43.85 16.53
C SER A 125 -14.71 -43.03 17.50
N PHE A 126 -14.57 -41.70 17.55
CA PHE A 126 -15.30 -40.85 18.50
C PHE A 126 -16.56 -40.17 17.91
N ARG A 127 -16.88 -40.42 16.64
CA ARG A 127 -18.10 -39.93 16.00
C ARG A 127 -19.23 -40.95 16.17
N ARG A 128 -19.87 -40.98 17.34
CA ARG A 128 -21.13 -41.71 17.57
C ARG A 128 -22.26 -40.74 17.86
#